data_AF-A0A2T2RX68-F1
#
_entry.id   AF-A0A2T2RX68-F1
#
_cell.length_a   1.000
_cell.length_b   1.000
_cell.length_c   1.000
_cell.angle_alpha   90.00
_cell.angle_beta   90.00
_cell.angle_gamma   90.00
#
_symmetry.space_group_name_H-M   'P 1'
#
loop_
_entity.id
_entity.type
_entity.pdbx_description
1 polymer ?
#
loop_
_entity_poly.entity_id
_entity_poly.type
_entity_poly.pdbx_seq_one_letter_code
_entity_poly.pdbx_strand_id
1 'polypeptide(L)'
;AANNPSDLIDGGPVPTVTNTYGAEIAFRPVDEISLSGYASYTDAILIGRGGADIWSYGGGVAFSDLGPEGSVLGFYGGVQPTLKNLDAAGAPDDFENDNSISVEGFYKYQLTENISITPGVVYLTSGNQDEDNEDAIIGTLRTTFTF
;
A
#
# COMPACT_ATOMS: atom_id res chain seq x y z
N ALA A 1 -6.17 15.62 -2.11
CA ALA A 1 -5.45 15.67 -3.41
C ALA A 1 -3.97 15.36 -3.21
N ALA A 2 -3.64 14.36 -2.38
CA ALA A 2 -2.32 14.31 -1.78
C ALA A 2 -1.23 13.66 -2.64
N ASN A 3 -1.61 12.80 -3.59
CA ASN A 3 -0.63 12.07 -4.42
C ASN A 3 -0.51 12.61 -5.85
N ASN A 4 -1.09 13.78 -6.13
CA ASN A 4 -1.01 14.40 -7.45
C ASN A 4 -0.26 15.74 -7.36
N PRO A 5 1.04 15.77 -7.70
CA PRO A 5 1.85 16.97 -7.55
C PRO A 5 1.36 18.13 -8.45
N SER A 6 0.61 17.85 -9.53
CA SER A 6 0.06 18.90 -10.39
C SER A 6 -1.01 19.76 -9.71
N ASP A 7 -1.68 19.23 -8.68
CA ASP A 7 -2.78 19.90 -7.99
C ASP A 7 -2.27 20.89 -6.93
N LEU A 8 -0.98 20.83 -6.61
CA LEU A 8 -0.30 21.68 -5.63
C LEU A 8 0.40 22.90 -6.24
N ILE A 9 0.38 23.04 -7.58
CA ILE A 9 1.07 24.14 -8.28
C ILE A 9 0.16 25.35 -8.45
N ASP A 10 0.64 26.53 -8.06
CA ASP A 10 -0.05 27.80 -8.29
C ASP A 10 -0.25 28.07 -9.80
N GLY A 11 -1.46 28.48 -10.18
CA GLY A 11 -1.87 28.65 -11.58
C GLY A 11 -2.54 27.44 -12.25
N GLY A 12 -2.75 26.34 -11.52
CA GLY A 12 -3.58 25.20 -11.94
C GLY A 12 -2.81 23.99 -12.50
N PRO A 13 -3.53 22.91 -12.87
CA PRO A 13 -2.92 21.63 -13.23
C PRO A 13 -1.92 21.74 -14.37
N VAL A 14 -0.74 21.17 -14.16
CA VAL A 14 0.37 21.16 -15.11
C VAL A 14 0.48 19.78 -15.76
N PRO A 15 0.73 19.68 -17.09
CA PRO A 15 1.05 18.40 -17.71
C PRO A 15 2.18 17.70 -16.96
N THR A 16 1.94 16.46 -16.54
CA THR A 16 2.86 15.68 -15.71
C THR A 16 3.17 14.35 -16.39
N VAL A 17 4.45 13.98 -16.43
CA VAL A 17 4.93 12.68 -16.91
C VAL A 17 5.53 11.93 -15.74
N THR A 18 5.20 10.66 -15.56
CA THR A 18 5.71 9.85 -14.45
C THR A 18 6.54 8.68 -14.97
N ASN A 19 7.69 8.44 -14.32
CA ASN A 19 8.50 7.24 -14.49
C ASN A 19 8.55 6.49 -13.16
N THR A 20 8.04 5.26 -13.13
CA THR A 20 7.99 4.43 -11.91
C THR A 20 8.99 3.28 -12.00
N TYR A 21 9.76 3.12 -10.94
CA TYR A 21 10.74 2.06 -10.74
C TYR A 21 10.37 1.30 -9.47
N GLY A 22 10.54 -0.02 -9.46
CA GLY A 22 10.20 -0.82 -8.29
C GLY A 22 11.02 -2.10 -8.17
N ALA A 23 11.06 -2.62 -6.96
CA ALA A 23 11.67 -3.88 -6.61
C ALA A 23 10.74 -4.67 -5.69
N GLU A 24 10.73 -5.99 -5.87
CA GLU A 24 9.91 -6.92 -5.10
C GLU A 24 10.77 -8.10 -4.64
N ILE A 25 10.50 -8.58 -3.43
CA ILE A 25 11.13 -9.77 -2.86
C ILE A 25 10.04 -10.69 -2.33
N ALA A 26 10.23 -11.99 -2.57
CA ALA A 26 9.41 -13.04 -1.98
C ALA A 26 10.30 -14.23 -1.69
N PHE A 27 10.30 -14.70 -0.45
CA PHE A 27 11.10 -15.85 -0.07
C PHE A 27 10.46 -16.62 1.08
N ARG A 28 10.74 -17.92 1.12
CA ARG A 28 10.26 -18.84 2.15
C ARG A 28 11.46 -19.38 2.92
N PRO A 29 11.80 -18.83 4.10
CA PRO A 29 12.92 -19.32 4.87
C PRO A 29 12.74 -20.77 5.33
N VAL A 30 11.50 -21.19 5.55
CA VAL A 30 11.05 -22.58 5.82
C VAL A 30 9.71 -22.81 5.11
N ASP A 31 9.24 -24.04 5.02
CA ASP A 31 8.03 -24.37 4.26
C ASP A 31 6.76 -23.71 4.84
N GLU A 32 6.74 -23.50 6.15
CA GLU A 32 5.62 -22.94 6.90
C GLU A 32 5.59 -21.41 6.93
N ILE A 33 6.68 -20.74 6.56
CA ILE A 33 6.80 -19.27 6.67
C ILE A 33 7.12 -18.69 5.30
N SER A 34 6.31 -17.73 4.87
CA SER A 34 6.54 -16.92 3.67
C SER A 34 6.70 -15.45 4.05
N LEU A 35 7.70 -14.81 3.47
CA LEU A 35 7.95 -13.37 3.60
C LEU A 35 7.89 -12.72 2.22
N SER A 36 7.25 -11.57 2.14
CA SER A 36 7.18 -10.76 0.92
C SER A 36 7.35 -9.29 1.22
N GLY A 37 7.84 -8.54 0.24
CA GLY A 37 7.99 -7.10 0.35
C GLY A 37 8.20 -6.43 -0.99
N TYR A 38 7.91 -5.15 -1.05
CA TYR A 38 8.10 -4.33 -2.22
C TYR A 38 8.52 -2.92 -1.84
N ALA A 39 9.16 -2.24 -2.78
CA ALA A 39 9.37 -0.80 -2.74
C ALA A 39 9.27 -0.26 -4.17
N SER A 40 8.64 0.89 -4.33
CA SER A 40 8.56 1.62 -5.59
C SER A 40 8.82 3.10 -5.37
N TYR A 41 9.45 3.68 -6.39
CA TYR A 41 9.79 5.08 -6.51
C TYR A 41 9.23 5.59 -7.83
N THR A 42 8.56 6.73 -7.80
CA THR A 42 8.03 7.40 -8.99
C THR A 42 8.62 8.80 -9.07
N ASP A 43 9.34 9.04 -10.17
CA ASP A 43 9.80 10.36 -10.58
C ASP A 43 8.69 11.03 -11.40
N ALA A 44 8.12 12.11 -10.88
CA ALA A 44 7.04 12.88 -11.50
C ALA A 44 7.59 14.20 -12.04
N ILE A 45 7.57 14.35 -13.37
CA ILE A 45 8.10 15.49 -14.09
C ILE A 45 6.94 16.44 -14.44
N LEU A 46 6.91 17.61 -13.82
CA LEU A 46 5.95 18.67 -14.12
C LEU A 46 6.51 19.54 -15.26
N ILE A 47 5.94 19.39 -16.45
CA ILE A 47 6.51 19.95 -17.69
C ILE A 47 6.62 21.47 -17.60
N GLY A 48 7.86 21.98 -17.63
CA GLY A 48 8.16 23.42 -17.57
C GLY A 48 8.01 24.04 -16.18
N ARG A 49 7.93 23.22 -15.12
CA ARG A 49 7.73 23.67 -13.73
C ARG A 49 8.70 23.04 -12.74
N GLY A 50 9.05 21.76 -12.87
CA GLY A 50 9.96 21.10 -11.93
C GLY A 50 9.71 19.59 -11.83
N GLY A 51 9.97 19.02 -10.64
CA GLY A 51 9.86 17.59 -10.38
C GLY A 51 9.27 17.27 -9.00
N ALA A 52 8.87 16.01 -8.82
CA ALA A 52 8.30 15.49 -7.59
C ALA A 52 8.67 14.01 -7.40
N ASP A 53 8.90 13.63 -6.15
CA ASP A 53 9.26 12.27 -5.76
C ASP A 53 8.10 11.61 -5.01
N ILE A 54 7.67 10.44 -5.48
CA ILE A 54 6.61 9.65 -4.81
C ILE A 54 7.18 8.28 -4.43
N TRP A 55 6.97 7.86 -3.18
CA TRP A 55 7.42 6.56 -2.68
C TRP A 55 6.25 5.71 -2.21
N SER A 56 6.34 4.40 -2.42
CA SER A 56 5.44 3.40 -1.84
C SER A 56 6.25 2.16 -1.48
N TYR A 57 5.94 1.53 -0.36
CA TYR A 57 6.64 0.33 0.07
C TYR A 57 5.78 -0.46 1.04
N GLY A 58 6.08 -1.74 1.18
CA GLY A 58 5.37 -2.58 2.13
C GLY A 58 5.90 -3.99 2.14
N GLY A 59 5.27 -4.81 2.94
CA GLY A 59 5.59 -6.22 3.02
C GLY A 59 4.72 -6.95 4.01
N GLY A 60 4.95 -8.25 4.10
CA GLY A 60 4.16 -9.10 4.95
C GLY A 60 4.81 -10.44 5.22
N VAL A 61 4.12 -11.16 6.08
CA VAL A 61 4.45 -12.50 6.51
C VAL A 61 3.19 -13.35 6.45
N ALA A 62 3.33 -14.56 5.95
CA ALA A 62 2.29 -15.57 5.98
C ALA A 62 2.82 -16.85 6.62
N PHE A 63 1.97 -17.48 7.42
CA PHE A 63 2.20 -18.73 8.11
C PHE A 63 1.23 -19.76 7.56
N SER A 64 1.76 -20.80 6.91
CA SER A 64 0.99 -21.93 6.40
C SER A 64 0.75 -22.97 7.49
N ASP A 65 -0.33 -23.73 7.35
CA ASP A 65 -0.67 -24.91 8.15
C ASP A 65 -0.79 -24.64 9.67
N LEU A 66 -1.12 -23.40 10.04
CA LEU A 66 -1.52 -23.06 11.41
C LEU A 66 -2.94 -23.59 11.70
N GLY A 67 -3.02 -24.84 12.17
CA GLY A 67 -4.29 -25.50 12.49
C GLY A 67 -4.61 -26.59 11.46
N PRO A 68 -5.78 -26.56 10.78
CA PRO A 68 -6.05 -27.50 9.71
C PRO A 68 -5.08 -27.32 8.54
N GLU A 69 -4.68 -28.43 7.94
CA GLU A 69 -3.86 -28.45 6.72
C GLU A 69 -4.47 -27.57 5.62
N GLY A 70 -3.62 -26.78 4.97
CA GLY A 70 -4.01 -25.80 3.98
C GLY A 70 -4.49 -24.45 4.54
N SER A 71 -4.61 -24.30 5.87
CA SER A 71 -4.96 -23.01 6.49
C SER A 71 -3.78 -22.04 6.47
N VAL A 72 -4.04 -20.73 6.40
CA VAL A 72 -2.99 -19.70 6.30
C VAL A 72 -3.34 -18.49 7.16
N LEU A 73 -2.43 -18.07 8.03
CA LEU A 73 -2.49 -16.78 8.72
C LEU A 73 -1.55 -15.80 8.00
N GLY A 74 -2.06 -14.65 7.59
CA GLY A 74 -1.27 -13.63 6.92
C GLY A 74 -1.38 -12.27 7.60
N PHE A 75 -0.27 -11.55 7.60
CA PHE A 75 -0.20 -10.13 7.95
C PHE A 75 0.54 -9.40 6.84
N TYR A 76 0.03 -8.24 6.45
CA TYR A 76 0.65 -7.40 5.45
C TYR A 76 0.48 -5.94 5.87
N GLY A 77 1.43 -5.10 5.48
CA GLY A 77 1.28 -3.67 5.68
C GLY A 77 2.21 -2.89 4.78
N GLY A 78 1.89 -1.62 4.58
CA GLY A 78 2.69 -0.76 3.73
C GLY A 78 2.25 0.68 3.78
N VAL A 79 3.03 1.49 3.10
CA VAL A 79 2.80 2.90 2.85
C VAL A 79 2.29 3.04 1.43
N GLN A 80 1.11 3.65 1.30
CA GLN A 80 0.52 4.02 0.02
C GLN A 80 1.46 4.99 -0.73
N PRO A 81 1.32 5.18 -2.05
CA PRO A 81 2.07 6.20 -2.76
C PRO A 81 1.97 7.53 -2.02
N THR A 82 3.10 8.09 -1.61
CA THR A 82 3.19 9.27 -0.75
C THR A 82 4.15 10.25 -1.40
N LEU A 83 3.72 11.49 -1.61
CA LEU A 83 4.58 12.56 -2.12
C LEU A 83 5.61 12.91 -1.04
N LYS A 84 6.89 12.81 -1.37
CA LYS A 84 8.01 13.04 -0.43
C LYS A 84 8.79 14.31 -0.71
N ASN A 85 8.94 14.65 -1.98
CA ASN A 85 9.55 15.92 -2.39
C ASN A 85 8.72 16.52 -3.51
N LEU A 86 8.64 17.86 -3.51
CA LEU A 86 8.08 18.66 -4.59
C LEU A 86 9.00 19.87 -4.77
N ASP A 87 9.74 19.89 -5.87
CA ASP A 87 10.61 21.01 -6.25
C ASP A 87 10.13 21.54 -7.60
N ALA A 88 9.20 22.50 -7.54
CA ALA A 88 8.61 23.09 -8.72
C ALA A 88 8.29 24.58 -8.53
N ALA A 89 8.39 25.35 -9.61
CA ALA A 89 8.03 26.76 -9.61
C ALA A 89 6.53 26.92 -9.31
N GLY A 90 6.20 27.63 -8.23
CA GLY A 90 4.82 27.78 -7.74
C GLY A 90 4.36 26.65 -6.82
N ALA A 91 5.26 25.76 -6.39
CA ALA A 91 5.00 24.85 -5.28
C ALA A 91 4.98 25.60 -3.94
N PRO A 92 4.18 25.14 -2.96
CA PRO A 92 4.22 25.68 -1.60
C PRO A 92 5.55 25.36 -0.91
N ASP A 93 5.98 26.23 0.00
CA ASP A 93 7.21 26.03 0.79
C ASP A 93 7.09 24.85 1.78
N ASP A 94 5.86 24.46 2.12
CA ASP A 94 5.53 23.31 2.97
C ASP A 94 4.30 22.59 2.40
N PHE A 95 4.34 21.26 2.36
CA PHE A 95 3.22 20.42 1.94
C PHE A 95 3.18 19.17 2.79
N GLU A 96 1.98 18.65 3.02
CA GLU A 96 1.78 17.44 3.82
C GLU A 96 2.52 16.25 3.18
N ASN A 97 3.45 15.66 3.92
CA ASN A 97 4.28 14.53 3.46
C ASN A 97 4.04 13.25 4.28
N ASP A 98 2.95 13.21 5.04
CA ASP A 98 2.63 12.15 5.99
C ASP A 98 2.37 10.82 5.29
N ASN A 99 2.86 9.74 5.90
CA ASN A 99 2.69 8.41 5.36
C ASN A 99 1.27 7.91 5.64
N SER A 100 0.51 7.64 4.59
CA SER A 100 -0.72 6.85 4.73
C SER A 100 -0.37 5.37 4.80
N ILE A 101 -0.48 4.79 6.00
CA ILE A 101 -0.17 3.39 6.30
C ILE A 101 -1.44 2.54 6.22
N SER A 102 -1.33 1.37 5.59
CA SER A 102 -2.32 0.31 5.67
C SER A 102 -1.71 -0.93 6.30
N VAL A 103 -2.46 -1.57 7.19
CA VAL A 103 -2.10 -2.86 7.78
C VAL A 103 -3.30 -3.79 7.67
N GLU A 104 -3.08 -5.01 7.21
CA GLU A 104 -4.08 -6.06 7.15
C GLU A 104 -3.62 -7.32 7.87
N GLY A 105 -4.60 -8.02 8.44
CA GLY A 105 -4.44 -9.37 8.95
C GLY A 105 -5.59 -10.23 8.44
N PHE A 106 -5.29 -11.45 8.01
CA PHE A 106 -6.31 -12.39 7.56
C PHE A 106 -5.99 -13.81 8.00
N TYR A 107 -7.02 -14.64 8.15
CA TYR A 107 -6.85 -16.05 8.43
C TYR A 107 -7.72 -16.89 7.50
N LYS A 108 -7.10 -17.60 6.56
CA LYS A 108 -7.78 -18.58 5.72
C LYS A 108 -7.92 -19.87 6.51
N TYR A 109 -9.15 -20.18 6.91
CA TYR A 109 -9.54 -21.45 7.51
C TYR A 109 -10.00 -22.42 6.43
N GLN A 110 -9.31 -23.55 6.28
CA GLN A 110 -9.67 -24.61 5.36
C GLN A 110 -10.75 -25.50 6.00
N LEU A 111 -11.99 -25.42 5.51
CA LEU A 111 -13.11 -26.23 6.04
C LEU A 111 -13.11 -27.65 5.47
N THR A 112 -12.91 -27.76 4.16
CA THR A 112 -12.80 -29.00 3.39
C THR A 112 -11.81 -28.78 2.26
N GLU A 113 -11.41 -29.80 1.50
CA GLU A 113 -10.51 -29.63 0.34
C GLU A 113 -11.01 -28.61 -0.71
N ASN A 114 -12.33 -28.39 -0.77
CA ASN A 114 -12.99 -27.55 -1.77
C ASN A 114 -13.56 -26.24 -1.22
N ILE A 115 -13.57 -26.04 0.10
CA ILE A 115 -14.21 -24.89 0.74
C ILE A 115 -13.27 -24.26 1.76
N SER A 116 -13.06 -22.96 1.64
CA SER A 116 -12.33 -22.17 2.64
C SER A 116 -13.06 -20.88 2.99
N ILE A 117 -12.88 -20.43 4.24
CA ILE A 117 -13.38 -19.15 4.74
C ILE A 117 -12.18 -18.33 5.21
N THR A 118 -12.09 -17.08 4.77
CA THR A 118 -11.04 -16.14 5.12
C THR A 118 -11.63 -14.88 5.74
N PRO A 119 -11.82 -14.83 7.07
CA PRO A 119 -11.95 -13.56 7.78
C PRO A 119 -10.67 -12.73 7.65
N GLY A 120 -10.83 -11.41 7.60
CA GLY A 120 -9.72 -10.47 7.66
C GLY A 120 -10.14 -9.12 8.22
N VAL A 121 -9.15 -8.35 8.64
CA VAL A 121 -9.30 -6.99 9.15
C VAL A 121 -8.25 -6.13 8.47
N VAL A 122 -8.66 -4.98 7.96
CA VAL A 122 -7.77 -3.95 7.42
C VAL A 122 -7.91 -2.72 8.31
N TYR A 123 -6.77 -2.19 8.75
CA TYR A 123 -6.65 -0.91 9.42
C TYR A 123 -5.94 0.06 8.49
N LEU A 124 -6.57 1.19 8.23
CA LEU A 124 -6.04 2.26 7.39
C LEU A 124 -5.86 3.48 8.29
N THR A 125 -4.62 3.94 8.44
CA THR A 125 -4.34 5.23 9.08
C THR A 125 -4.62 6.33 8.07
N SER A 126 -5.27 7.40 8.52
CA SER A 126 -5.52 8.67 7.79
C SER A 126 -5.10 8.67 6.31
N GLY A 127 -6.06 8.38 5.44
CA GLY A 127 -5.87 8.48 3.99
C GLY A 127 -5.69 9.94 3.56
N ASN A 128 -4.90 10.16 2.51
CA ASN A 128 -4.69 11.47 1.83
C ASN A 128 -3.75 12.48 2.54
N GLN A 129 -2.72 12.01 3.27
CA GLN A 129 -1.69 12.86 3.91
C GLN A 129 -2.25 13.95 4.85
N ASP A 130 -3.46 13.77 5.34
CA ASP A 130 -4.17 14.75 6.15
C ASP A 130 -4.49 14.09 7.50
N GLU A 131 -3.79 14.51 8.55
CA GLU A 131 -3.93 14.01 9.93
C GLU A 131 -5.32 14.29 10.54
N ASP A 132 -6.17 15.10 9.90
CA ASP A 132 -7.55 15.36 10.35
C ASP A 132 -8.56 14.28 9.92
N ASN A 133 -8.15 13.30 9.08
CA ASN A 133 -9.03 12.20 8.66
C ASN A 133 -9.02 11.02 9.65
N GLU A 134 -10.22 10.60 10.08
CA GLU A 134 -10.44 9.49 11.00
C GLU A 134 -9.91 8.16 10.43
N ASP A 135 -9.18 7.40 11.25
CA ASP A 135 -8.75 6.05 10.92
C ASP A 135 -9.93 5.14 10.56
N ALA A 136 -9.72 4.23 9.60
CA ALA A 136 -10.73 3.27 9.20
C ALA A 136 -10.34 1.83 9.61
N ILE A 137 -11.30 1.11 10.20
CA ILE A 137 -11.23 -0.33 10.41
C ILE A 137 -12.27 -1.01 9.52
N ILE A 138 -11.80 -1.91 8.65
CA ILE A 138 -12.63 -2.63 7.69
C ILE A 138 -12.57 -4.12 8.01
N GLY A 139 -13.71 -4.70 8.37
CA GLY A 139 -13.88 -6.15 8.49
C GLY A 139 -14.19 -6.78 7.13
N THR A 140 -13.55 -7.89 6.82
CA THR A 140 -13.76 -8.64 5.57
C THR A 140 -14.03 -10.11 5.84
N LEU A 141 -14.83 -10.73 4.97
CA LEU A 141 -15.08 -12.16 4.98
C LEU A 141 -15.15 -12.66 3.54
N ARG A 142 -14.22 -13.53 3.17
CA ARG A 142 -14.18 -14.17 1.85
C ARG A 142 -14.43 -15.66 1.98
N THR A 143 -15.37 -16.19 1.22
CA THR A 143 -15.60 -17.64 1.11
C THR A 143 -15.24 -18.10 -0.30
N THR A 144 -14.41 -19.14 -0.40
CA THR A 144 -13.94 -19.69 -1.68
C THR A 144 -14.44 -21.12 -1.83
N PHE A 145 -15.03 -21.42 -2.98
CA PHE A 145 -15.51 -22.74 -3.38
C PHE A 145 -14.78 -23.18 -4.65
N THR A 146 -14.25 -24.39 -4.68
CA THR A 146 -13.57 -24.98 -5.85
C THR A 146 -14.30 -26.27 -6.25
N PHE A 147 -14.68 -26.38 -7.52
CA PHE A 147 -15.51 -27.47 -8.07
C PHE A 147 -14.78 -28.24 -9.17
#